data_AF-A0A1H6EBH6-F1
#
_entry.id   AF-A0A1H6EBH6-F1
#
_cell.length_a   1.000
_cell.length_b   1.000
_cell.length_c   1.000
_cell.angle_alpha   90.00
_cell.angle_beta   90.00
_cell.angle_gamma   90.00
#
_symmetry.space_group_name_H-M   'P 1'
#
loop_
_entity.id
_entity.type
_entity.pdbx_description
1 polymer ?
#
loop_
_entity_poly.entity_id
_entity_poly.type
_entity_poly.pdbx_seq_one_letter_code
_entity_poly.pdbx_strand_id
1 'polypeptide(L)'
;MTRDHLAKDTSAQRAPKAKPVSRAVDAKGWTPGAPLDRAGLTALQRAAGNAVVARLVEERRHTHGPGCGHPDGTVQRSAVHEVLHGAGRPMDGELQQEMETRFGGADFSDVRLHTGAQARRSAEEVGARAYTSGSSIVIGDGGADKHTLAHELGHVLQQRQGPVGGVADPRGLSISTPDDPLEVAAERQAHEVMRGQVPVLRSADSVPPVPQEAAAPSGIEPAVQRVPLHVAHEGDETTGPQDVDSDNEQDVRRFVFDAMVKGNHEAISLVMRRLEALDPQPAYLPGLRTVLSQAPARERPRIPPLVHFIWIGGGISKAALDNVLGWAEKAQNTDWRINLWTDKRSTWSWAASLRVKAAKAIEFKYIEDALDERVAATYEKATAGPKKAYPLASDIARYCILKKLGGVYADVDLGSGTIDLKQTRPALREKDVPILGPLIRDNKSLNAPLRAVGAPPVKGLPTAEQVRTAAHYLLETGGYGNHFIGVQRNSAVMEKMIDRVAASIERMKREDPHMTAEDLHESGPASTGPFALLPLVDEHISSEFGVKSLQAGEHQLFQQAGQQFHAHMQWLTPESNNQDY
;
A
#
# COMPACT_ATOMS: atom_id res chain seq x y z
N MET A 1 -30.14 48.90 -74.10
CA MET A 1 -31.24 48.14 -74.73
C MET A 1 -31.84 47.18 -73.71
N THR A 2 -33.06 46.72 -73.95
CA THR A 2 -33.81 45.57 -73.35
C THR A 2 -33.01 44.59 -72.46
N ARG A 3 -33.48 44.23 -71.24
CA ARG A 3 -34.64 43.34 -70.90
C ARG A 3 -34.43 41.89 -71.36
N ASP A 4 -34.78 40.83 -70.63
CA ASP A 4 -35.33 40.61 -69.26
C ASP A 4 -35.12 39.10 -68.91
N HIS A 5 -35.44 38.44 -67.77
CA HIS A 5 -36.19 38.75 -66.52
C HIS A 5 -35.82 37.71 -65.41
N LEU A 6 -35.93 38.06 -64.11
CA LEU A 6 -36.12 37.16 -62.92
C LEU A 6 -35.04 36.08 -62.55
N ALA A 7 -34.80 35.68 -61.29
CA ALA A 7 -35.33 36.11 -59.98
C ALA A 7 -34.37 35.84 -58.78
N LYS A 8 -34.74 36.45 -57.64
CA LYS A 8 -34.39 36.27 -56.20
C LYS A 8 -34.15 34.81 -55.70
N ASP A 9 -33.54 34.53 -54.53
CA ASP A 9 -33.02 35.37 -53.43
C ASP A 9 -31.86 34.69 -52.62
N THR A 10 -31.31 35.44 -51.66
CA THR A 10 -30.35 35.11 -50.58
C THR A 10 -30.28 33.67 -50.00
N SER A 11 -29.05 33.19 -49.73
CA SER A 11 -28.60 32.74 -48.37
C SER A 11 -27.15 32.17 -48.28
N ALA A 12 -26.59 32.31 -47.07
CA ALA A 12 -25.51 31.55 -46.41
C ALA A 12 -24.36 30.83 -47.18
N GLN A 13 -23.14 31.28 -46.84
CA GLN A 13 -21.83 30.58 -46.85
C GLN A 13 -21.80 29.05 -47.04
N ARG A 14 -20.87 28.56 -47.89
CA ARG A 14 -20.11 27.32 -47.62
C ARG A 14 -18.77 27.22 -48.36
N ALA A 15 -17.68 27.24 -47.60
CA ALA A 15 -16.35 26.81 -48.07
C ALA A 15 -16.31 25.27 -48.24
N PRO A 16 -15.38 24.71 -49.03
CA PRO A 16 -15.55 23.38 -49.62
C PRO A 16 -15.39 22.22 -48.63
N LYS A 17 -16.20 21.16 -48.84
CA LYS A 17 -16.05 19.87 -48.14
C LYS A 17 -14.75 19.18 -48.59
N ALA A 18 -13.87 18.86 -47.65
CA ALA A 18 -12.87 17.82 -47.86
C ALA A 18 -13.59 16.47 -48.09
N LYS A 19 -13.12 15.66 -49.05
CA LYS A 19 -13.71 14.36 -49.35
C LYS A 19 -13.32 13.33 -48.27
N PRO A 20 -14.24 12.50 -47.75
CA PRO A 20 -13.85 11.32 -46.99
C PRO A 20 -13.17 10.34 -47.95
N VAL A 21 -11.92 9.96 -47.68
CA VAL A 21 -11.23 8.89 -48.42
C VAL A 21 -11.65 7.54 -47.84
N SER A 22 -12.93 7.21 -48.03
CA SER A 22 -13.49 5.91 -47.66
C SER A 22 -12.98 4.82 -48.61
N ARG A 23 -11.73 4.41 -48.42
CA ARG A 23 -11.17 3.23 -49.11
C ARG A 23 -11.68 1.98 -48.39
N ALA A 24 -12.94 1.65 -48.64
CA ALA A 24 -13.50 0.36 -48.24
C ALA A 24 -12.59 -0.74 -48.79
N VAL A 25 -12.19 -1.67 -47.92
CA VAL A 25 -11.43 -2.86 -48.32
C VAL A 25 -12.45 -3.97 -48.49
N ASP A 26 -12.58 -4.51 -49.70
CA ASP A 26 -13.60 -5.52 -50.01
C ASP A 26 -13.43 -6.77 -49.15
N ALA A 27 -14.33 -6.95 -48.18
CA ALA A 27 -14.33 -8.07 -47.24
C ALA A 27 -14.86 -9.38 -47.86
N LYS A 28 -14.36 -9.74 -49.04
CA LYS A 28 -14.59 -11.07 -49.66
C LYS A 28 -13.49 -12.02 -49.24
N GLY A 29 -13.72 -12.78 -48.17
CA GLY A 29 -12.80 -13.86 -47.77
C GLY A 29 -12.91 -14.38 -46.34
N TRP A 30 -13.72 -13.78 -45.46
CA TRP A 30 -13.84 -14.23 -44.07
C TRP A 30 -15.26 -14.73 -43.74
N THR A 31 -15.34 -15.97 -43.26
CA THR A 31 -16.53 -16.55 -42.64
C THR A 31 -16.24 -16.86 -41.16
N PRO A 32 -17.14 -16.50 -40.22
CA PRO A 32 -16.97 -16.87 -38.82
C PRO A 32 -16.86 -18.39 -38.64
N GLY A 33 -15.88 -18.83 -37.86
CA GLY A 33 -15.63 -20.25 -37.57
C GLY A 33 -14.55 -20.92 -38.44
N ALA A 34 -14.11 -20.31 -39.55
CA ALA A 34 -13.02 -20.86 -40.36
C ALA A 34 -11.66 -20.89 -39.61
N PRO A 35 -10.71 -21.78 -40.01
CA PRO A 35 -9.30 -21.65 -39.64
C PRO A 35 -8.74 -20.34 -40.20
N LEU A 36 -8.07 -19.54 -39.36
CA LEU A 36 -7.40 -18.31 -39.80
C LEU A 36 -6.06 -18.68 -40.44
N ASP A 37 -5.95 -18.48 -41.75
CA ASP A 37 -4.68 -18.62 -42.47
C ASP A 37 -3.78 -17.37 -42.30
N ARG A 38 -2.60 -17.39 -42.93
CA ARG A 38 -1.65 -16.25 -42.87
C ARG A 38 -2.21 -14.98 -43.51
N ALA A 39 -3.11 -15.07 -44.49
CA ALA A 39 -3.72 -13.90 -45.12
C ALA A 39 -4.77 -13.27 -44.18
N GLY A 40 -5.65 -14.09 -43.59
CA GLY A 40 -6.64 -13.69 -42.60
C GLY A 40 -5.99 -13.09 -41.33
N LEU A 41 -4.93 -13.73 -40.80
CA LEU A 41 -4.15 -13.20 -39.69
C LEU A 41 -3.55 -11.82 -40.02
N THR A 42 -2.93 -11.66 -41.19
CA THR A 42 -2.31 -10.38 -41.59
C THR A 42 -3.37 -9.29 -41.81
N ALA A 43 -4.57 -9.64 -42.29
CA ALA A 43 -5.68 -8.71 -42.43
C ALA A 43 -6.22 -8.26 -41.05
N LEU A 44 -6.43 -9.20 -40.14
CA LEU A 44 -6.90 -8.94 -38.78
C LEU A 44 -5.88 -8.09 -38.00
N GLN A 45 -4.58 -8.38 -38.15
CA GLN A 45 -3.48 -7.64 -37.56
C GLN A 45 -3.45 -6.17 -37.98
N ARG A 46 -3.75 -5.85 -39.26
CA ARG A 46 -3.84 -4.46 -39.74
C ARG A 46 -5.12 -3.74 -39.31
N ALA A 47 -6.18 -4.48 -38.99
CA ALA A 47 -7.47 -3.91 -38.61
C ALA A 47 -7.61 -3.68 -37.09
N ALA A 48 -7.01 -4.55 -36.26
CA ALA A 48 -7.18 -4.56 -34.81
C ALA A 48 -5.85 -4.51 -34.01
N GLY A 49 -4.70 -4.59 -34.68
CA GLY A 49 -3.38 -4.55 -34.04
C GLY A 49 -2.92 -5.88 -33.43
N ASN A 50 -1.61 -5.99 -33.20
CA ASN A 50 -0.95 -7.23 -32.76
C ASN A 50 -1.52 -7.80 -31.45
N ALA A 51 -1.88 -6.94 -30.48
CA ALA A 51 -2.35 -7.37 -29.16
C ALA A 51 -3.69 -8.13 -29.21
N VAL A 52 -4.61 -7.73 -30.11
CA VAL A 52 -5.89 -8.43 -30.29
C VAL A 52 -5.67 -9.78 -31.00
N VAL A 53 -4.71 -9.86 -31.92
CA VAL A 53 -4.34 -11.11 -32.59
C VAL A 53 -3.67 -12.09 -31.61
N ALA A 54 -2.78 -11.62 -30.72
CA ALA A 54 -2.15 -12.44 -29.69
C ALA A 54 -3.19 -13.11 -28.78
N ARG A 55 -4.12 -12.30 -28.24
CA ARG A 55 -5.19 -12.77 -27.36
C ARG A 55 -6.10 -13.82 -28.03
N LEU A 56 -6.44 -13.65 -29.31
CA LEU A 56 -7.23 -14.63 -30.08
C LEU A 56 -6.46 -15.93 -30.41
N VAL A 57 -5.13 -15.93 -30.31
CA VAL A 57 -4.30 -17.14 -30.42
C VAL A 57 -4.20 -17.86 -29.06
N GLU A 58 -4.20 -17.11 -27.95
CA GLU A 58 -4.28 -17.67 -26.59
C GLU A 58 -5.68 -18.27 -26.31
N GLU A 59 -6.75 -17.56 -26.64
CA GLU A 59 -8.15 -18.01 -26.46
C GLU A 59 -8.53 -19.25 -27.30
N ARG A 60 -7.64 -19.75 -28.17
CA ARG A 60 -7.78 -21.05 -28.87
C ARG A 60 -7.03 -22.23 -28.22
N ARG A 61 -6.37 -22.04 -27.07
CA ARG A 61 -5.64 -23.09 -26.33
C ARG A 61 -6.58 -23.88 -25.42
N HIS A 62 -7.33 -24.74 -26.12
CA HIS A 62 -8.23 -25.82 -25.72
C HIS A 62 -7.98 -26.55 -24.38
N THR A 63 -9.08 -26.99 -23.77
CA THR A 63 -9.13 -27.83 -22.56
C THR A 63 -8.70 -29.28 -22.81
N HIS A 64 -8.12 -29.92 -21.78
CA HIS A 64 -7.68 -31.31 -21.83
C HIS A 64 -8.82 -32.31 -21.66
N GLY A 65 -8.77 -33.40 -22.42
CA GLY A 65 -9.57 -34.61 -22.24
C GLY A 65 -8.71 -35.88 -22.31
N PRO A 66 -9.17 -37.02 -21.75
CA PRO A 66 -8.40 -38.26 -21.73
C PRO A 66 -8.26 -38.83 -23.15
N GLY A 67 -7.05 -38.78 -23.71
CA GLY A 67 -6.75 -39.27 -25.07
C GLY A 67 -5.63 -38.55 -25.83
N CYS A 68 -5.07 -37.46 -25.28
CA CYS A 68 -3.96 -36.75 -25.95
C CYS A 68 -2.64 -37.53 -25.84
N GLY A 69 -2.35 -38.35 -26.86
CA GLY A 69 -1.20 -39.27 -26.90
C GLY A 69 0.13 -38.59 -27.24
N HIS A 70 0.76 -37.95 -26.26
CA HIS A 70 2.17 -37.52 -26.31
C HIS A 70 2.87 -37.85 -24.96
N PRO A 71 4.15 -38.28 -24.97
CA PRO A 71 4.84 -38.74 -23.75
C PRO A 71 5.12 -37.59 -22.77
N ASP A 72 5.32 -37.93 -21.49
CA ASP A 72 5.54 -36.97 -20.40
C ASP A 72 6.84 -36.16 -20.57
N GLY A 73 6.72 -35.01 -21.21
CA GLY A 73 7.58 -33.86 -20.91
C GLY A 73 7.04 -33.17 -19.66
N THR A 74 7.88 -33.00 -18.64
CA THR A 74 7.47 -32.46 -17.33
C THR A 74 7.10 -30.99 -17.40
N VAL A 75 5.87 -30.71 -17.85
CA VAL A 75 5.18 -29.45 -17.58
C VAL A 75 5.00 -29.38 -16.07
N GLN A 76 5.69 -28.43 -15.43
CA GLN A 76 5.64 -28.23 -13.99
C GLN A 76 4.26 -27.70 -13.59
N ARG A 77 3.34 -28.62 -13.29
CA ARG A 77 2.07 -28.29 -12.62
C ARG A 77 2.43 -27.63 -11.29
N SER A 78 1.85 -26.47 -10.99
CA SER A 78 2.08 -25.81 -9.70
C SER A 78 1.70 -26.76 -8.56
N ALA A 79 2.53 -26.80 -7.51
CA ALA A 79 2.37 -27.70 -6.38
C ALA A 79 0.99 -27.52 -5.71
N VAL A 80 0.40 -26.33 -5.80
CA VAL A 80 -0.95 -26.00 -5.35
C VAL A 80 -2.01 -26.96 -5.89
N HIS A 81 -1.96 -27.29 -7.18
CA HIS A 81 -2.91 -28.23 -7.77
C HIS A 81 -2.60 -29.69 -7.42
N GLU A 82 -1.32 -30.06 -7.24
CA GLU A 82 -0.96 -31.43 -6.86
C GLU A 82 -1.39 -31.73 -5.41
N VAL A 83 -1.15 -30.79 -4.49
CA VAL A 83 -1.52 -30.91 -3.07
C VAL A 83 -3.02 -30.91 -2.87
N LEU A 84 -3.76 -29.99 -3.51
CA LEU A 84 -5.22 -29.92 -3.38
C LEU A 84 -5.97 -31.08 -4.08
N HIS A 85 -5.32 -31.83 -4.96
CA HIS A 85 -5.85 -33.11 -5.47
C HIS A 85 -5.54 -34.31 -4.56
N GLY A 86 -4.72 -34.15 -3.51
CA GLY A 86 -4.53 -35.14 -2.46
C GLY A 86 -5.75 -35.23 -1.53
N ALA A 87 -5.90 -36.35 -0.81
CA ALA A 87 -7.02 -36.57 0.10
C ALA A 87 -6.91 -35.80 1.45
N GLY A 88 -5.75 -35.18 1.72
CA GLY A 88 -5.41 -34.61 3.02
C GLY A 88 -5.49 -35.62 4.18
N ARG A 89 -5.67 -35.12 5.39
CA ARG A 89 -6.08 -35.88 6.59
C ARG A 89 -7.18 -35.09 7.32
N PRO A 90 -8.13 -35.74 8.02
CA PRO A 90 -8.99 -35.02 8.95
C PRO A 90 -8.15 -34.32 10.02
N MET A 91 -8.74 -33.33 10.70
CA MET A 91 -8.17 -32.80 11.94
C MET A 91 -8.06 -33.90 13.00
N ASP A 92 -7.14 -33.74 13.95
CA ASP A 92 -7.13 -34.58 15.15
C ASP A 92 -8.37 -34.30 16.00
N GLY A 93 -8.93 -35.33 16.64
CA GLY A 93 -10.22 -35.23 17.34
C GLY A 93 -10.21 -34.27 18.54
N GLU A 94 -9.10 -34.16 19.28
CA GLU A 94 -8.99 -33.22 20.41
C GLU A 94 -8.80 -31.79 19.90
N LEU A 95 -7.98 -31.62 18.86
CA LEU A 95 -7.74 -30.32 18.21
C LEU A 95 -8.99 -29.79 17.48
N GLN A 96 -9.77 -30.67 16.86
CA GLN A 96 -11.06 -30.35 16.28
C GLN A 96 -12.00 -29.85 17.38
N GLN A 97 -12.25 -30.64 18.43
CA GLN A 97 -13.17 -30.26 19.51
C GLN A 97 -12.75 -28.97 20.24
N GLU A 98 -11.44 -28.72 20.42
CA GLU A 98 -10.97 -27.44 20.97
C GLU A 98 -11.35 -26.28 20.05
N MET A 99 -11.09 -26.39 18.74
CA MET A 99 -11.41 -25.32 17.79
C MET A 99 -12.92 -25.14 17.62
N GLU A 100 -13.70 -26.21 17.47
CA GLU A 100 -15.17 -26.15 17.41
C GLU A 100 -15.75 -25.46 18.65
N THR A 101 -15.21 -25.74 19.85
CA THR A 101 -15.57 -25.06 21.10
C THR A 101 -15.20 -23.58 21.08
N ARG A 102 -13.96 -23.24 20.68
CA ARG A 102 -13.48 -21.85 20.59
C ARG A 102 -14.26 -21.01 19.58
N PHE A 103 -14.73 -21.63 18.50
CA PHE A 103 -15.58 -21.03 17.46
C PHE A 103 -17.09 -21.11 17.78
N GLY A 104 -17.47 -21.44 19.02
CA GLY A 104 -18.86 -21.37 19.49
C GLY A 104 -19.78 -22.48 19.00
N GLY A 105 -19.24 -23.64 18.64
CA GLY A 105 -20.00 -24.79 18.12
C GLY A 105 -20.09 -24.87 16.60
N ALA A 106 -19.16 -24.23 15.88
CA ALA A 106 -18.98 -24.46 14.44
C ALA A 106 -18.51 -25.91 14.17
N ASP A 107 -18.91 -26.50 13.05
CA ASP A 107 -18.50 -27.86 12.61
C ASP A 107 -17.27 -27.80 11.71
N PHE A 108 -16.22 -28.55 12.04
CA PHE A 108 -14.99 -28.67 11.25
C PHE A 108 -14.68 -30.12 10.80
N SER A 109 -15.65 -31.03 10.88
CA SER A 109 -15.47 -32.47 10.56
C SER A 109 -15.14 -32.79 9.09
N ASP A 110 -15.48 -31.88 8.17
CA ASP A 110 -15.13 -31.89 6.75
C ASP A 110 -13.73 -31.32 6.45
N VAL A 111 -13.09 -30.61 7.40
CA VAL A 111 -11.80 -29.95 7.19
C VAL A 111 -10.68 -30.96 6.95
N ARG A 112 -9.84 -30.70 5.94
CA ARG A 112 -8.70 -31.55 5.58
C ARG A 112 -7.38 -30.80 5.66
N LEU A 113 -6.49 -31.26 6.53
CA LEU A 113 -5.14 -30.74 6.69
C LEU A 113 -4.18 -31.44 5.73
N HIS A 114 -3.44 -30.67 4.95
CA HIS A 114 -2.40 -31.14 4.05
C HIS A 114 -1.04 -30.74 4.60
N THR A 115 -0.17 -31.72 4.87
CA THR A 115 1.11 -31.53 5.57
C THR A 115 2.25 -32.30 4.88
N GLY A 116 3.50 -31.95 5.20
CA GLY A 116 4.69 -32.62 4.69
C GLY A 116 5.32 -31.94 3.46
N ALA A 117 6.29 -32.60 2.83
CA ALA A 117 7.22 -31.95 1.90
C ALA A 117 6.59 -31.37 0.61
N GLN A 118 5.42 -31.86 0.17
CA GLN A 118 4.68 -31.24 -0.95
C GLN A 118 3.87 -30.03 -0.48
N ALA A 119 3.13 -30.15 0.64
CA ALA A 119 2.36 -29.05 1.23
C ALA A 119 3.25 -27.83 1.55
N ARG A 120 4.46 -28.05 2.05
CA ARG A 120 5.40 -26.96 2.36
C ARG A 120 5.86 -26.19 1.12
N ARG A 121 6.29 -26.89 0.06
CA ARG A 121 6.62 -26.25 -1.23
C ARG A 121 5.41 -25.55 -1.86
N SER A 122 4.22 -26.08 -1.65
CA SER A 122 2.97 -25.48 -2.12
C SER A 122 2.63 -24.17 -1.40
N ALA A 123 2.90 -24.08 -0.09
CA ALA A 123 2.77 -22.86 0.69
C ALA A 123 3.86 -21.82 0.32
N GLU A 124 5.10 -22.27 0.12
CA GLU A 124 6.21 -21.46 -0.40
C GLU A 124 5.90 -20.89 -1.80
N GLU A 125 5.31 -21.68 -2.71
CA GLU A 125 4.89 -21.23 -4.06
C GLU A 125 3.83 -20.11 -4.05
N VAL A 126 3.12 -19.91 -2.95
CA VAL A 126 2.15 -18.79 -2.76
C VAL A 126 2.61 -17.78 -1.70
N GLY A 127 3.83 -17.91 -1.17
CA GLY A 127 4.41 -16.96 -0.21
C GLY A 127 3.84 -17.01 1.21
N ALA A 128 3.13 -18.09 1.58
CA ALA A 128 2.36 -18.18 2.82
C ALA A 128 2.90 -19.23 3.81
N ARG A 129 2.55 -19.10 5.09
CA ARG A 129 2.90 -20.10 6.14
C ARG A 129 1.88 -21.23 6.24
N ALA A 130 0.62 -20.92 5.98
CA ALA A 130 -0.45 -21.85 5.65
C ALA A 130 -1.38 -21.15 4.62
N TYR A 131 -2.33 -21.87 4.05
CA TYR A 131 -3.43 -21.26 3.28
C TYR A 131 -4.66 -22.18 3.18
N THR A 132 -5.84 -21.59 2.95
CA THR A 132 -7.13 -22.29 2.88
C THR A 132 -7.78 -22.24 1.50
N SER A 133 -8.24 -23.39 1.02
CA SER A 133 -9.03 -23.53 -0.21
C SER A 133 -10.21 -24.48 0.00
N GLY A 134 -11.43 -23.93 0.03
CA GLY A 134 -12.62 -24.65 0.47
C GLY A 134 -12.49 -25.12 1.92
N SER A 135 -12.69 -26.43 2.15
CA SER A 135 -12.41 -27.08 3.44
C SER A 135 -10.99 -27.67 3.54
N SER A 136 -10.08 -27.39 2.60
CA SER A 136 -8.68 -27.85 2.66
C SER A 136 -7.76 -26.76 3.18
N ILE A 137 -6.99 -27.06 4.23
CA ILE A 137 -5.94 -26.19 4.78
C ILE A 137 -4.58 -26.83 4.47
N VAL A 138 -3.69 -26.06 3.85
CA VAL A 138 -2.34 -26.49 3.48
C VAL A 138 -1.33 -25.84 4.42
N ILE A 139 -0.52 -26.65 5.11
CA ILE A 139 0.39 -26.17 6.17
C ILE A 139 1.84 -26.19 5.67
N GLY A 140 2.46 -25.01 5.67
CA GLY A 140 3.85 -24.72 5.33
C GLY A 140 4.82 -24.86 6.51
N ASP A 141 6.09 -24.48 6.29
CA ASP A 141 7.05 -24.39 7.40
C ASP A 141 6.68 -23.24 8.34
N GLY A 142 6.57 -23.55 9.63
CA GLY A 142 6.19 -22.59 10.67
C GLY A 142 4.69 -22.27 10.79
N GLY A 143 3.82 -22.78 9.91
CA GLY A 143 2.36 -22.54 9.96
C GLY A 143 1.54 -23.57 10.76
N ALA A 144 2.19 -24.36 11.62
CA ALA A 144 1.57 -25.46 12.36
C ALA A 144 1.15 -25.10 13.80
N ASP A 145 1.23 -23.83 14.18
CA ASP A 145 0.78 -23.34 15.49
C ASP A 145 -0.75 -23.12 15.54
N LYS A 146 -1.29 -23.00 16.75
CA LYS A 146 -2.74 -22.89 16.96
C LYS A 146 -3.35 -21.56 16.51
N HIS A 147 -2.58 -20.47 16.44
CA HIS A 147 -3.08 -19.17 15.98
C HIS A 147 -3.16 -19.11 14.46
N THR A 148 -2.12 -19.56 13.75
CA THR A 148 -2.18 -19.76 12.28
C THR A 148 -3.32 -20.73 11.92
N LEU A 149 -3.48 -21.86 12.62
CA LEU A 149 -4.59 -22.77 12.36
C LEU A 149 -5.98 -22.13 12.61
N ALA A 150 -6.10 -21.24 13.61
CA ALA A 150 -7.36 -20.52 13.85
C ALA A 150 -7.64 -19.47 12.75
N HIS A 151 -6.61 -18.83 12.17
CA HIS A 151 -6.76 -17.94 11.00
C HIS A 151 -7.33 -18.70 9.80
N GLU A 152 -6.72 -19.84 9.47
CA GLU A 152 -7.16 -20.70 8.37
C GLU A 152 -8.60 -21.24 8.58
N LEU A 153 -8.96 -21.64 9.80
CA LEU A 153 -10.34 -22.03 10.13
C LEU A 153 -11.34 -20.87 10.01
N GLY A 154 -10.90 -19.62 10.26
CA GLY A 154 -11.65 -18.42 9.92
C GLY A 154 -11.96 -18.35 8.42
N HIS A 155 -10.98 -18.58 7.55
CA HIS A 155 -11.20 -18.66 6.10
C HIS A 155 -12.13 -19.80 5.67
N VAL A 156 -12.07 -20.98 6.31
CA VAL A 156 -13.03 -22.06 6.04
C VAL A 156 -14.46 -21.58 6.29
N LEU A 157 -14.71 -20.86 7.40
CA LEU A 157 -16.04 -20.31 7.71
C LEU A 157 -16.46 -19.17 6.76
N GLN A 158 -15.52 -18.36 6.28
CA GLN A 158 -15.79 -17.32 5.28
C GLN A 158 -16.16 -17.93 3.91
N GLN A 159 -15.39 -18.89 3.41
CA GLN A 159 -15.60 -19.52 2.10
C GLN A 159 -16.91 -20.34 2.04
N ARG A 160 -17.42 -20.81 3.19
CA ARG A 160 -18.76 -21.42 3.30
C ARG A 160 -19.92 -20.43 3.16
N GLN A 161 -19.70 -19.13 3.45
CA GLN A 161 -20.75 -18.10 3.38
C GLN A 161 -20.93 -17.52 1.97
N GLY A 162 -19.96 -17.72 1.08
CA GLY A 162 -20.08 -17.39 -0.34
C GLY A 162 -18.74 -17.37 -1.07
N PRO A 163 -18.73 -17.13 -2.39
CA PRO A 163 -17.50 -16.97 -3.16
C PRO A 163 -16.71 -15.75 -2.67
N VAL A 164 -15.56 -16.00 -2.05
CA VAL A 164 -14.65 -14.95 -1.58
C VAL A 164 -13.94 -14.24 -2.73
N GLY A 165 -13.60 -12.98 -2.51
CA GLY A 165 -12.74 -12.23 -3.43
C GLY A 165 -11.29 -12.67 -3.33
N GLY A 166 -10.51 -12.37 -4.36
CA GLY A 166 -9.06 -12.56 -4.39
C GLY A 166 -8.47 -11.93 -5.65
N VAL A 167 -7.19 -11.58 -5.61
CA VAL A 167 -6.47 -11.11 -6.80
C VAL A 167 -6.01 -12.33 -7.58
N ALA A 168 -6.33 -12.38 -8.88
CA ALA A 168 -5.82 -13.43 -9.76
C ALA A 168 -4.33 -13.21 -10.03
N ASP A 169 -3.49 -14.09 -9.48
CA ASP A 169 -2.09 -14.27 -9.86
C ASP A 169 -2.01 -14.56 -11.38
N PRO A 170 -0.95 -14.16 -12.10
CA PRO A 170 -0.73 -14.55 -13.51
C PRO A 170 -0.79 -16.08 -13.78
N ARG A 171 -0.68 -16.92 -12.76
CA ARG A 171 -0.89 -18.38 -12.79
C ARG A 171 -2.37 -18.81 -12.75
N GLY A 172 -3.31 -17.88 -12.58
CA GLY A 172 -4.76 -18.14 -12.54
C GLY A 172 -5.33 -18.51 -11.16
N LEU A 173 -4.54 -18.40 -10.09
CA LEU A 173 -4.97 -18.62 -8.71
C LEU A 173 -5.49 -17.31 -8.11
N SER A 174 -6.70 -17.34 -7.55
CA SER A 174 -7.23 -16.24 -6.72
C SER A 174 -6.61 -16.33 -5.32
N ILE A 175 -5.75 -15.38 -4.97
CA ILE A 175 -5.09 -15.31 -3.67
C ILE A 175 -5.56 -14.04 -2.96
N SER A 176 -5.89 -14.16 -1.67
CA SER A 176 -6.21 -13.04 -0.79
C SER A 176 -4.93 -12.32 -0.35
N THR A 177 -4.99 -11.00 -0.25
CA THR A 177 -3.87 -10.14 0.19
C THR A 177 -4.06 -9.76 1.67
N PRO A 178 -3.01 -9.60 2.49
CA PRO A 178 -3.14 -9.24 3.91
C PRO A 178 -4.02 -8.01 4.21
N ASP A 179 -4.13 -7.08 3.26
CA ASP A 179 -4.99 -5.88 3.34
C ASP A 179 -6.47 -6.14 3.00
N ASP A 180 -6.87 -7.37 2.66
CA ASP A 180 -8.25 -7.72 2.33
C ASP A 180 -9.12 -7.73 3.60
N PRO A 181 -10.33 -7.15 3.57
CA PRO A 181 -11.29 -7.24 4.68
C PRO A 181 -11.54 -8.66 5.22
N LEU A 182 -11.33 -9.71 4.40
CA LEU A 182 -11.44 -11.10 4.80
C LEU A 182 -10.21 -11.60 5.58
N GLU A 183 -9.00 -11.21 5.23
CA GLU A 183 -7.79 -11.47 6.03
C GLU A 183 -7.88 -10.75 7.38
N VAL A 184 -8.24 -9.46 7.37
CA VAL A 184 -8.43 -8.65 8.59
C VAL A 184 -9.59 -9.18 9.46
N ALA A 185 -10.56 -9.89 8.87
CA ALA A 185 -11.60 -10.58 9.62
C ALA A 185 -11.13 -11.93 10.18
N ALA A 186 -10.33 -12.71 9.43
CA ALA A 186 -9.78 -13.98 9.87
C ALA A 186 -8.76 -13.80 11.00
N GLU A 187 -7.83 -12.84 10.89
CA GLU A 187 -6.80 -12.56 11.90
C GLU A 187 -7.42 -12.08 13.22
N ARG A 188 -8.45 -11.22 13.13
CA ARG A 188 -9.23 -10.80 14.30
C ARG A 188 -9.96 -11.99 14.92
N GLN A 189 -10.61 -12.83 14.13
CA GLN A 189 -11.30 -14.01 14.62
C GLN A 189 -10.31 -14.98 15.29
N ALA A 190 -9.13 -15.21 14.69
CA ALA A 190 -8.05 -16.02 15.25
C ALA A 190 -7.57 -15.49 16.62
N HIS A 191 -7.38 -14.17 16.74
CA HIS A 191 -7.09 -13.55 18.04
C HIS A 191 -8.22 -13.70 19.06
N GLU A 192 -9.49 -13.54 18.67
CA GLU A 192 -10.65 -13.68 19.57
C GLU A 192 -10.81 -15.11 20.08
N VAL A 193 -10.83 -16.10 19.18
CA VAL A 193 -11.02 -17.52 19.53
C VAL A 193 -9.83 -18.11 20.31
N MET A 194 -8.62 -17.59 20.09
CA MET A 194 -7.42 -18.00 20.85
C MET A 194 -7.29 -17.29 22.21
N ARG A 195 -7.83 -16.07 22.38
CA ARG A 195 -7.88 -15.37 23.68
C ARG A 195 -8.86 -16.00 24.67
N GLY A 196 -9.86 -16.75 24.19
CA GLY A 196 -10.83 -17.44 25.05
C GLY A 196 -10.19 -18.49 25.97
N GLN A 197 -10.56 -18.48 27.25
CA GLN A 197 -10.24 -19.57 28.18
C GLN A 197 -11.05 -20.82 27.83
N VAL A 198 -10.39 -21.81 27.24
CA VAL A 198 -10.95 -23.17 27.15
C VAL A 198 -10.72 -23.87 28.49
N PRO A 199 -11.72 -24.56 29.07
CA PRO A 199 -11.51 -25.42 30.23
C PRO A 199 -10.43 -26.46 29.92
N VAL A 200 -9.36 -26.52 30.70
CA VAL A 200 -8.33 -27.55 30.51
C VAL A 200 -8.98 -28.91 30.77
N LEU A 201 -9.22 -29.66 29.70
CA LEU A 201 -9.62 -31.07 29.74
C LEU A 201 -8.46 -31.90 30.29
N ARG A 202 -8.29 -31.84 31.61
CA ARG A 202 -7.46 -32.79 32.35
C ARG A 202 -8.10 -34.16 32.20
N SER A 203 -7.38 -35.10 31.59
CA SER A 203 -7.72 -36.52 31.62
C SER A 203 -8.02 -36.94 33.06
N ALA A 204 -9.19 -37.52 33.27
CA ALA A 204 -9.74 -37.70 34.62
C ALA A 204 -9.16 -38.93 35.34
N ASP A 205 -7.91 -38.84 35.79
CA ASP A 205 -7.43 -39.73 36.86
C ASP A 205 -8.06 -39.31 38.20
N SER A 206 -8.49 -40.30 38.97
CA SER A 206 -9.51 -40.10 40.01
C SER A 206 -8.94 -40.09 41.43
N VAL A 207 -9.25 -39.02 42.17
CA VAL A 207 -9.02 -38.91 43.62
C VAL A 207 -10.29 -38.34 44.26
N PRO A 208 -10.87 -38.99 45.30
CA PRO A 208 -12.11 -38.55 45.92
C PRO A 208 -11.93 -37.28 46.80
N PRO A 209 -12.99 -36.50 47.02
CA PRO A 209 -12.89 -35.22 47.71
C PRO A 209 -12.67 -35.35 49.22
N VAL A 210 -11.83 -34.46 49.77
CA VAL A 210 -11.79 -34.15 51.20
C VAL A 210 -12.72 -32.97 51.45
N PRO A 211 -13.60 -32.97 52.48
CA PRO A 211 -14.43 -31.82 52.79
C PRO A 211 -13.58 -30.66 53.32
N GLN A 212 -13.88 -29.43 52.89
CA GLN A 212 -13.30 -28.24 53.50
C GLN A 212 -14.40 -27.26 53.93
N GLU A 213 -14.13 -26.54 55.01
CA GLU A 213 -15.11 -25.89 55.87
C GLU A 213 -15.47 -24.46 55.41
N ALA A 214 -16.64 -23.96 55.82
CA ALA A 214 -17.18 -22.71 55.29
C ALA A 214 -16.47 -21.45 55.82
N ALA A 215 -16.19 -20.50 54.92
CA ALA A 215 -15.72 -19.15 55.24
C ALA A 215 -16.63 -18.08 54.59
N ALA A 216 -16.68 -16.89 55.19
CA ALA A 216 -17.65 -15.84 54.89
C ALA A 216 -17.34 -15.05 53.60
N PRO A 217 -18.35 -14.43 52.95
CA PRO A 217 -18.16 -13.72 51.68
C PRO A 217 -17.46 -12.37 51.85
N SER A 218 -16.27 -12.24 51.27
CA SER A 218 -15.70 -10.94 50.88
C SER A 218 -16.32 -10.48 49.55
N GLY A 219 -16.68 -9.20 49.45
CA GLY A 219 -17.31 -8.65 48.26
C GLY A 219 -16.43 -8.78 47.01
N ILE A 220 -16.96 -9.45 45.98
CA ILE A 220 -16.35 -9.48 44.64
C ILE A 220 -16.93 -8.29 43.87
N GLU A 221 -16.13 -7.24 43.68
CA GLU A 221 -16.40 -6.34 42.54
C GLU A 221 -16.07 -7.11 41.24
N PRO A 222 -16.91 -7.00 40.19
CA PRO A 222 -16.68 -7.74 38.95
C PRO A 222 -15.43 -7.22 38.25
N ALA A 223 -14.39 -8.05 38.19
CA ALA A 223 -13.18 -7.79 37.42
C ALA A 223 -13.50 -7.83 35.92
N VAL A 224 -13.95 -6.69 35.37
CA VAL A 224 -14.12 -6.46 33.94
C VAL A 224 -12.74 -6.33 33.32
N GLN A 225 -12.14 -7.45 32.92
CA GLN A 225 -10.86 -7.47 32.21
C GLN A 225 -11.01 -6.76 30.86
N ARG A 226 -10.41 -5.57 30.73
CA ARG A 226 -10.52 -4.77 29.52
C ARG A 226 -9.55 -5.25 28.42
N VAL A 227 -9.76 -4.76 27.20
CA VAL A 227 -8.87 -5.02 26.06
C VAL A 227 -7.55 -4.27 26.29
N PRO A 228 -6.37 -4.88 26.10
CA PRO A 228 -5.09 -4.18 26.22
C PRO A 228 -5.03 -3.00 25.25
N LEU A 229 -4.34 -1.91 25.61
CA LEU A 229 -4.38 -0.66 24.82
C LEU A 229 -3.70 -0.74 23.44
N HIS A 230 -3.18 -1.92 23.05
CA HIS A 230 -2.38 -2.15 21.85
C HIS A 230 -1.24 -1.10 21.72
N VAL A 231 -0.59 -0.81 22.85
CA VAL A 231 0.66 -0.05 22.94
C VAL A 231 1.57 -0.73 23.96
N ALA A 232 2.88 -0.51 23.86
CA ALA A 232 3.88 -1.10 24.74
C ALA A 232 4.87 -0.04 25.26
N HIS A 233 5.27 -0.16 26.52
CA HIS A 233 6.37 0.63 27.09
C HIS A 233 7.69 -0.15 27.02
N GLU A 234 8.82 0.54 27.19
CA GLU A 234 10.11 -0.13 27.36
C GLU A 234 10.14 -0.83 28.72
N GLY A 235 10.35 -2.15 28.74
CA GLY A 235 10.64 -2.92 29.95
C GLY A 235 12.12 -2.80 30.34
N ASP A 236 12.65 -3.79 31.06
CA ASP A 236 14.10 -3.89 31.28
C ASP A 236 14.78 -4.76 30.21
N GLU A 237 16.12 -4.84 30.25
CA GLU A 237 16.94 -5.61 29.30
C GLU A 237 16.63 -7.12 29.28
N THR A 238 15.96 -7.65 30.31
CA THR A 238 15.58 -9.06 30.44
C THR A 238 14.15 -9.35 29.99
N THR A 239 13.23 -8.38 30.11
CA THR A 239 11.82 -8.57 29.70
C THR A 239 11.51 -8.06 28.29
N GLY A 240 12.27 -7.09 27.78
CA GLY A 240 11.92 -6.38 26.54
C GLY A 240 10.65 -5.52 26.68
N PRO A 241 10.07 -5.03 25.57
CA PRO A 241 8.87 -4.19 25.57
C PRO A 241 7.63 -4.92 26.09
N GLN A 242 6.91 -4.31 27.03
CA GLN A 242 5.73 -4.90 27.69
C GLN A 242 4.45 -4.20 27.22
N ASP A 243 3.40 -4.97 26.93
CA ASP A 243 2.08 -4.42 26.55
C ASP A 243 1.39 -3.73 27.73
N VAL A 244 0.78 -2.58 27.46
CA VAL A 244 0.11 -1.75 28.47
C VAL A 244 -1.33 -2.24 28.68
N ASP A 245 -1.60 -2.72 29.88
CA ASP A 245 -2.96 -2.97 30.37
C ASP A 245 -3.69 -1.63 30.63
N SER A 246 -4.94 -1.51 30.18
CA SER A 246 -5.77 -0.34 30.46
C SER A 246 -6.26 -0.29 31.92
N ASP A 247 -6.28 -1.43 32.61
CA ASP A 247 -6.70 -1.53 34.00
C ASP A 247 -5.55 -1.19 34.98
N ASN A 248 -4.29 -1.30 34.54
CA ASN A 248 -3.13 -0.93 35.32
C ASN A 248 -2.72 0.55 35.12
N GLU A 249 -3.09 1.38 36.09
CA GLU A 249 -2.69 2.80 36.14
C GLU A 249 -1.17 3.02 36.04
N GLN A 250 -0.34 2.10 36.55
CA GLN A 250 1.11 2.26 36.55
C GLN A 250 1.72 2.13 35.15
N ASP A 251 1.26 1.15 34.37
CA ASP A 251 1.77 0.89 33.01
C ASP A 251 1.36 2.03 32.06
N VAL A 252 0.12 2.52 32.20
CA VAL A 252 -0.39 3.67 31.44
C VAL A 252 0.38 4.94 31.81
N ARG A 253 0.64 5.20 33.10
CA ARG A 253 1.45 6.35 33.53
C ARG A 253 2.90 6.23 33.05
N ARG A 254 3.50 5.03 33.07
CA ARG A 254 4.85 4.76 32.53
C ARG A 254 4.92 5.07 31.04
N PHE A 255 4.02 4.48 30.24
CA PHE A 255 3.94 4.74 28.80
C PHE A 255 3.79 6.24 28.48
N VAL A 256 2.86 6.93 29.16
CA VAL A 256 2.63 8.36 28.94
C VAL A 256 3.85 9.19 29.35
N PHE A 257 4.53 8.85 30.45
CA PHE A 257 5.77 9.51 30.86
C PHE A 257 6.90 9.29 29.84
N ASP A 258 7.12 8.05 29.39
CA ASP A 258 8.15 7.72 28.39
C ASP A 258 7.86 8.45 27.06
N ALA A 259 6.58 8.49 26.64
CA ALA A 259 6.14 9.24 25.47
C ALA A 259 6.32 10.76 25.65
N MET A 260 6.07 11.33 26.84
CA MET A 260 6.36 12.74 27.16
C MET A 260 7.87 13.04 27.12
N VAL A 261 8.70 12.16 27.68
CA VAL A 261 10.16 12.29 27.70
C VAL A 261 10.72 12.22 26.28
N LYS A 262 10.21 11.33 25.43
CA LYS A 262 10.53 11.25 23.99
C LYS A 262 9.99 12.45 23.20
N GLY A 263 8.81 12.98 23.55
CA GLY A 263 8.10 14.05 22.84
C GLY A 263 7.02 13.56 21.85
N ASN A 264 6.57 12.32 22.03
CA ASN A 264 5.68 11.56 21.15
C ASN A 264 4.20 11.90 21.41
N HIS A 265 3.83 13.17 21.18
CA HIS A 265 2.49 13.69 21.48
C HIS A 265 1.36 12.90 20.79
N GLU A 266 1.62 12.35 19.60
CA GLU A 266 0.68 11.51 18.83
C GLU A 266 0.34 10.21 19.56
N ALA A 267 1.34 9.56 20.17
CA ALA A 267 1.15 8.34 20.96
C ALA A 267 0.39 8.61 22.26
N ILE A 268 0.62 9.78 22.88
CA ILE A 268 -0.16 10.24 24.03
C ILE A 268 -1.62 10.48 23.61
N SER A 269 -1.85 11.22 22.51
CA SER A 269 -3.19 11.48 21.99
C SER A 269 -3.93 10.20 21.60
N LEU A 270 -3.23 9.22 21.02
CA LEU A 270 -3.77 7.89 20.72
C LEU A 270 -4.21 7.15 21.99
N VAL A 271 -3.34 7.05 23.00
CA VAL A 271 -3.66 6.38 24.27
C VAL A 271 -4.79 7.07 25.00
N MET A 272 -4.81 8.41 25.04
CA MET A 272 -5.93 9.15 25.62
C MET A 272 -7.24 8.85 24.88
N ARG A 273 -7.25 8.84 23.55
CA ARG A 273 -8.44 8.49 22.75
C ARG A 273 -8.90 7.04 22.99
N ARG A 274 -7.98 6.09 23.07
CA ARG A 274 -8.27 4.67 23.35
C ARG A 274 -8.85 4.50 24.77
N LEU A 275 -8.28 5.19 25.78
CA LEU A 275 -8.80 5.22 27.16
C LEU A 275 -10.17 5.89 27.27
N GLU A 276 -10.42 6.94 26.49
CA GLU A 276 -11.69 7.67 26.46
C GLU A 276 -12.83 6.88 25.80
N ALA A 277 -12.50 5.89 24.96
CA ALA A 277 -13.46 4.99 24.33
C ALA A 277 -13.84 3.77 25.21
N LEU A 278 -13.22 3.59 26.38
CA LEU A 278 -13.55 2.51 27.31
C LEU A 278 -14.83 2.83 28.10
N ASP A 279 -15.72 1.83 28.23
CA ASP A 279 -16.91 1.91 29.08
C ASP A 279 -16.88 0.83 30.18
N PRO A 280 -16.93 1.19 31.47
CA PRO A 280 -16.76 2.55 32.00
C PRO A 280 -15.32 3.06 31.79
N GLN A 281 -15.12 4.37 31.74
CA GLN A 281 -13.76 4.96 31.65
C GLN A 281 -12.94 4.66 32.93
N PRO A 282 -11.61 4.44 32.84
CA PRO A 282 -10.78 4.18 34.00
C PRO A 282 -10.74 5.35 34.99
N ALA A 283 -10.83 5.05 36.30
CA ALA A 283 -10.97 6.05 37.36
C ALA A 283 -9.81 7.07 37.46
N TYR A 284 -8.61 6.69 36.99
CA TYR A 284 -7.43 7.56 36.98
C TYR A 284 -7.40 8.58 35.82
N LEU A 285 -8.25 8.40 34.79
CA LEU A 285 -8.22 9.19 33.56
C LEU A 285 -8.35 10.73 33.77
N PRO A 286 -9.17 11.25 34.70
CA PRO A 286 -9.21 12.68 35.02
C PRO A 286 -7.89 13.21 35.62
N GLY A 287 -7.20 12.38 36.42
CA GLY A 287 -5.87 12.69 36.94
C GLY A 287 -4.83 12.76 35.82
N LEU A 288 -4.86 11.81 34.88
CA LEU A 288 -3.99 11.77 33.72
C LEU A 288 -4.18 13.01 32.81
N ARG A 289 -5.43 13.42 32.54
CA ARG A 289 -5.74 14.70 31.85
C ARG A 289 -5.18 15.94 32.59
N THR A 290 -5.14 15.90 33.91
CA THR A 290 -4.62 17.00 34.74
C THR A 290 -3.09 17.09 34.65
N VAL A 291 -2.38 15.97 34.67
CA VAL A 291 -0.92 15.93 34.44
C VAL A 291 -0.57 16.40 33.03
N LEU A 292 -1.31 15.93 32.01
CA LEU A 292 -1.07 16.30 30.62
C LEU A 292 -1.35 17.77 30.31
N SER A 293 -2.37 18.39 30.93
CA SER A 293 -2.65 19.82 30.75
C SER A 293 -1.66 20.75 31.47
N GLN A 294 -0.87 20.22 32.41
CA GLN A 294 0.23 20.93 33.09
C GLN A 294 1.60 20.69 32.43
N ALA A 295 1.70 19.71 31.52
CA ALA A 295 2.95 19.42 30.82
C ALA A 295 3.32 20.56 29.84
N PRO A 296 4.55 21.10 29.89
CA PRO A 296 4.96 22.17 28.99
C PRO A 296 5.07 21.65 27.55
N ALA A 297 4.31 22.24 26.63
CA ALA A 297 4.34 21.91 25.21
C ALA A 297 5.75 22.17 24.64
N ARG A 298 6.48 21.10 24.32
CA ARG A 298 7.79 21.21 23.67
C ARG A 298 7.62 21.67 22.22
N GLU A 299 8.21 22.80 21.87
CA GLU A 299 8.23 23.25 20.47
C GLU A 299 9.00 22.25 19.60
N ARG A 300 8.40 21.86 18.47
CA ARG A 300 9.04 21.00 17.48
C ARG A 300 9.72 21.83 16.39
N PRO A 301 10.92 21.45 15.93
CA PRO A 301 11.60 22.17 14.87
C PRO A 301 10.78 22.13 13.57
N ARG A 302 10.71 23.26 12.89
CA ARG A 302 10.07 23.36 11.57
C ARG A 302 10.89 22.59 10.53
N ILE A 303 10.23 21.99 9.55
CA ILE A 303 10.94 21.37 8.44
C ILE A 303 11.68 22.43 7.60
N PRO A 304 12.77 22.05 6.90
CA PRO A 304 13.44 22.89 5.92
C PRO A 304 12.44 23.38 4.86
N PRO A 305 12.46 24.68 4.49
CA PRO A 305 11.52 25.24 3.52
C PRO A 305 12.01 24.93 2.10
N LEU A 306 12.03 23.65 1.75
CA LEU A 306 12.50 23.12 0.48
C LEU A 306 11.41 22.23 -0.12
N VAL A 307 11.03 22.48 -1.36
CA VAL A 307 10.27 21.51 -2.17
C VAL A 307 11.25 20.87 -3.16
N HIS A 308 11.16 19.57 -3.35
CA HIS A 308 12.04 18.80 -4.23
C HIS A 308 11.21 18.08 -5.29
N PHE A 309 11.52 18.36 -6.56
CA PHE A 309 10.99 17.65 -7.73
C PHE A 309 12.13 16.90 -8.42
N ILE A 310 11.85 15.71 -8.93
CA ILE A 310 12.82 14.89 -9.67
C ILE A 310 12.37 14.77 -11.13
N TRP A 311 13.30 14.96 -12.06
CA TRP A 311 13.09 14.73 -13.48
C TRP A 311 14.31 14.07 -14.13
N ILE A 312 14.16 12.85 -14.64
CA ILE A 312 15.26 12.02 -15.15
C ILE A 312 15.03 11.67 -16.63
N GLY A 313 16.06 11.81 -17.47
CA GLY A 313 16.11 11.26 -18.82
C GLY A 313 15.45 12.10 -19.92
N GLY A 314 14.13 12.00 -20.07
CA GLY A 314 13.40 12.61 -21.18
C GLY A 314 13.42 14.15 -21.16
N GLY A 315 12.86 14.78 -22.20
CA GLY A 315 12.55 16.21 -22.13
C GLY A 315 11.31 16.44 -21.29
N ILE A 316 11.37 17.32 -20.28
CA ILE A 316 10.22 17.58 -19.41
C ILE A 316 8.98 18.00 -20.20
N SER A 317 7.87 17.34 -19.90
CA SER A 317 6.55 17.66 -20.44
C SER A 317 6.17 19.12 -20.15
N LYS A 318 5.27 19.67 -20.99
CA LYS A 318 4.69 20.98 -20.71
C LYS A 318 3.91 20.97 -19.39
N ALA A 319 3.08 19.97 -19.11
CA ALA A 319 2.19 19.98 -17.94
C ALA A 319 2.96 19.71 -16.63
N ALA A 320 3.90 18.77 -16.61
CA ALA A 320 4.87 18.60 -15.53
C ALA A 320 5.65 19.90 -15.23
N LEU A 321 6.15 20.60 -16.26
CA LEU A 321 6.82 21.88 -16.07
C LEU A 321 5.86 22.99 -15.59
N ASP A 322 4.62 23.02 -16.08
CA ASP A 322 3.59 23.98 -15.64
C ASP A 322 3.24 23.75 -14.16
N ASN A 323 3.15 22.50 -13.68
CA ASN A 323 2.97 22.16 -12.27
C ASN A 323 4.13 22.69 -11.39
N VAL A 324 5.38 22.38 -11.75
CA VAL A 324 6.58 22.82 -11.01
C VAL A 324 6.69 24.35 -10.98
N LEU A 325 6.32 25.03 -12.06
CA LEU A 325 6.25 26.50 -12.11
C LEU A 325 5.12 27.06 -11.22
N GLY A 326 3.98 26.38 -11.13
CA GLY A 326 2.91 26.71 -10.19
C GLY A 326 3.31 26.55 -8.72
N TRP A 327 4.19 25.61 -8.39
CA TRP A 327 4.84 25.54 -7.06
C TRP A 327 5.84 26.68 -6.85
N ALA A 328 6.65 26.99 -7.86
CA ALA A 328 7.59 28.11 -7.82
C ALA A 328 6.89 29.46 -7.67
N GLU A 329 5.66 29.61 -8.17
CA GLU A 329 4.81 30.79 -7.93
C GLU A 329 4.39 30.92 -6.45
N LYS A 330 3.90 29.85 -5.82
CA LYS A 330 3.56 29.85 -4.38
C LYS A 330 4.75 30.17 -3.49
N ALA A 331 5.95 29.79 -3.91
CA ALA A 331 7.19 30.05 -3.20
C ALA A 331 7.69 31.51 -3.33
N GLN A 332 7.17 32.31 -4.27
CA GLN A 332 7.63 33.69 -4.47
C GLN A 332 7.35 34.56 -3.23
N ASN A 333 8.38 35.26 -2.76
CA ASN A 333 8.32 36.12 -1.58
C ASN A 333 7.98 35.32 -0.30
N THR A 334 8.59 34.12 -0.17
CA THR A 334 8.58 33.25 1.01
C THR A 334 9.99 32.70 1.25
N ASP A 335 10.22 32.04 2.38
CA ASP A 335 11.47 31.28 2.64
C ASP A 335 11.60 30.02 1.76
N TRP A 336 10.52 29.57 1.13
CA TRP A 336 10.50 28.31 0.38
C TRP A 336 11.28 28.40 -0.92
N ARG A 337 12.08 27.36 -1.19
CA ARG A 337 12.84 27.23 -2.44
C ARG A 337 12.53 25.88 -3.10
N ILE A 338 12.37 25.91 -4.42
CA ILE A 338 12.07 24.74 -5.23
C ILE A 338 13.38 24.19 -5.78
N ASN A 339 13.66 22.90 -5.56
CA ASN A 339 14.82 22.21 -6.09
C ASN A 339 14.34 21.29 -7.21
N LEU A 340 14.80 21.55 -8.44
CA LEU A 340 14.50 20.72 -9.60
C LEU A 340 15.72 19.86 -9.89
N TRP A 341 15.66 18.63 -9.38
CA TRP A 341 16.72 17.63 -9.47
C TRP A 341 16.66 16.91 -10.81
N THR A 342 17.81 16.75 -11.44
CA THR A 342 17.94 16.06 -12.73
C THR A 342 19.25 15.29 -12.80
N ASP A 343 19.38 14.30 -13.68
CA ASP A 343 20.64 13.58 -13.88
C ASP A 343 21.43 14.19 -15.05
N LYS A 344 22.73 13.90 -15.15
CA LYS A 344 23.59 14.42 -16.24
C LYS A 344 23.19 13.93 -17.65
N ARG A 345 22.23 13.01 -17.76
CA ARG A 345 21.73 12.43 -19.02
C ARG A 345 20.45 13.10 -19.51
N SER A 346 19.75 13.86 -18.65
CA SER A 346 18.50 14.54 -18.96
C SER A 346 18.62 15.60 -20.06
N THR A 347 17.74 15.53 -21.07
CA THR A 347 17.76 16.46 -22.22
C THR A 347 16.78 17.61 -22.04
N TRP A 348 17.28 18.82 -21.78
CA TRP A 348 16.45 20.01 -21.54
C TRP A 348 16.28 20.85 -22.82
N SER A 349 15.02 21.11 -23.22
CA SER A 349 14.75 22.03 -24.32
C SER A 349 15.14 23.46 -23.95
N TRP A 350 15.55 24.27 -24.95
CA TRP A 350 15.90 25.67 -24.72
C TRP A 350 14.73 26.47 -24.10
N ALA A 351 13.50 26.22 -24.54
CA ALA A 351 12.31 26.85 -24.00
C ALA A 351 12.04 26.47 -22.53
N ALA A 352 12.15 25.18 -22.18
CA ALA A 352 12.02 24.74 -20.78
C ALA A 352 13.12 25.36 -19.89
N SER A 353 14.36 25.33 -20.38
CA SER A 353 15.53 25.94 -19.71
C SER A 353 15.33 27.42 -19.44
N LEU A 354 14.75 28.17 -20.39
CA LEU A 354 14.47 29.60 -20.25
C LEU A 354 13.38 29.86 -19.22
N ARG A 355 12.30 29.06 -19.22
CA ARG A 355 11.19 29.17 -18.26
C ARG A 355 11.64 28.93 -16.83
N VAL A 356 12.43 27.87 -16.58
CA VAL A 356 12.96 27.60 -15.24
C VAL A 356 13.92 28.70 -14.80
N LYS A 357 14.82 29.19 -15.66
CA LYS A 357 15.72 30.32 -15.35
C LYS A 357 15.00 31.64 -15.05
N ALA A 358 13.77 31.84 -15.55
CA ALA A 358 12.96 33.00 -15.20
C ALA A 358 12.29 32.87 -13.81
N ALA A 359 12.01 31.65 -13.37
CA ALA A 359 11.38 31.36 -12.08
C ALA A 359 12.42 31.38 -10.94
N LYS A 360 12.69 32.57 -10.38
CA LYS A 360 13.71 32.83 -9.35
C LYS A 360 13.68 31.93 -8.10
N ALA A 361 12.56 31.24 -7.83
CA ALA A 361 12.42 30.31 -6.72
C ALA A 361 12.96 28.89 -7.03
N ILE A 362 13.32 28.58 -8.29
CA ILE A 362 13.83 27.25 -8.69
C ILE A 362 15.36 27.25 -8.74
N GLU A 363 15.98 26.30 -8.04
CA GLU A 363 17.37 25.88 -8.23
C GLU A 363 17.42 24.55 -8.99
N PHE A 364 18.15 24.50 -10.11
CA PHE A 364 18.55 23.23 -10.72
C PHE A 364 19.64 22.56 -9.88
N LYS A 365 19.57 21.22 -9.75
CA LYS A 365 20.56 20.40 -9.02
C LYS A 365 20.78 19.05 -9.70
N TYR A 366 21.96 18.46 -9.50
CA TYR A 366 22.26 17.11 -9.96
C TYR A 366 21.94 16.08 -8.89
N ILE A 367 21.24 15.01 -9.25
CA ILE A 367 20.83 13.94 -8.32
C ILE A 367 22.05 13.28 -7.70
N GLU A 368 23.11 13.13 -8.49
CA GLU A 368 24.40 12.57 -8.09
C GLU A 368 25.06 13.32 -6.92
N ASP A 369 24.76 14.61 -6.72
CA ASP A 369 25.25 15.41 -5.59
C ASP A 369 24.52 15.08 -4.27
N ALA A 370 23.42 14.32 -4.32
CA ALA A 370 22.56 13.99 -3.19
C ALA A 370 22.55 12.50 -2.81
N LEU A 371 22.98 11.60 -3.70
CA LEU A 371 22.96 10.14 -3.47
C LEU A 371 23.75 9.72 -2.21
N ASP A 372 23.23 8.68 -1.55
CA ASP A 372 23.90 7.95 -0.47
C ASP A 372 24.76 6.82 -1.05
N GLU A 373 25.98 6.63 -0.51
CA GLU A 373 26.99 5.73 -1.10
C GLU A 373 26.54 4.27 -1.19
N ARG A 374 25.69 3.82 -0.27
CA ARG A 374 25.10 2.47 -0.23
C ARG A 374 24.25 2.14 -1.47
N VAL A 375 23.67 3.17 -2.12
CA VAL A 375 22.69 3.01 -3.22
C VAL A 375 23.10 3.72 -4.50
N ALA A 376 24.12 4.60 -4.48
CA ALA A 376 24.58 5.37 -5.63
C ALA A 376 24.95 4.50 -6.85
N ALA A 377 25.66 3.39 -6.65
CA ALA A 377 26.02 2.46 -7.73
C ALA A 377 24.79 1.80 -8.38
N THR A 378 23.69 1.65 -7.64
CA THR A 378 22.44 1.08 -8.15
C THR A 378 21.62 2.14 -8.90
N TYR A 379 21.64 3.39 -8.45
CA TYR A 379 21.07 4.50 -9.21
C TYR A 379 21.74 4.65 -10.59
N GLU A 380 23.07 4.56 -10.65
CA GLU A 380 23.82 4.57 -11.92
C GLU A 380 23.49 3.36 -12.80
N LYS A 381 23.34 2.15 -12.23
CA LYS A 381 22.81 0.99 -12.98
C LYS A 381 21.39 1.22 -13.52
N ALA A 382 20.48 1.73 -12.68
CA ALA A 382 19.07 1.95 -13.00
C ALA A 382 18.83 3.02 -14.09
N THR A 383 19.73 3.99 -14.21
CA THR A 383 19.66 5.08 -15.22
C THR A 383 20.49 4.81 -16.48
N ALA A 384 21.37 3.80 -16.45
CA ALA A 384 22.12 3.31 -17.61
C ALA A 384 21.38 2.16 -18.33
N GLY A 385 21.81 1.84 -19.56
CA GLY A 385 21.24 0.75 -20.35
C GLY A 385 20.15 1.17 -21.36
N PRO A 386 19.64 0.22 -22.17
CA PRO A 386 18.66 0.47 -23.23
C PRO A 386 17.22 0.59 -22.70
N LYS A 387 16.78 -0.30 -21.81
CA LYS A 387 15.68 -0.06 -20.87
C LYS A 387 16.26 0.54 -19.59
N LYS A 388 15.44 1.29 -18.84
CA LYS A 388 15.85 1.98 -17.62
C LYS A 388 14.82 1.80 -16.51
N ALA A 389 15.29 1.72 -15.28
CA ALA A 389 14.47 1.62 -14.09
C ALA A 389 14.24 3.03 -13.49
N TYR A 390 13.66 3.95 -14.27
CA TYR A 390 13.38 5.32 -13.80
C TYR A 390 12.54 5.38 -12.51
N PRO A 391 11.52 4.53 -12.27
CA PRO A 391 10.79 4.53 -11.00
C PRO A 391 11.70 4.23 -9.80
N LEU A 392 12.51 3.17 -9.89
CA LEU A 392 13.53 2.81 -8.89
C LEU A 392 14.55 3.94 -8.69
N ALA A 393 15.02 4.56 -9.78
CA ALA A 393 15.97 5.66 -9.72
C ALA A 393 15.38 6.89 -9.00
N SER A 394 14.10 7.21 -9.25
CA SER A 394 13.38 8.29 -8.58
C SER A 394 13.13 7.98 -7.10
N ASP A 395 12.81 6.73 -6.75
CA ASP A 395 12.69 6.30 -5.35
C ASP A 395 14.03 6.41 -4.59
N ILE A 396 15.12 5.86 -5.13
CA ILE A 396 16.46 6.00 -4.53
C ILE A 396 16.81 7.48 -4.35
N ALA A 397 16.60 8.29 -5.39
CA ALA A 397 16.90 9.72 -5.35
C ALA A 397 16.06 10.48 -4.31
N ARG A 398 14.73 10.26 -4.25
CA ARG A 398 13.85 10.97 -3.31
C ARG A 398 14.23 10.70 -1.85
N TYR A 399 14.51 9.44 -1.50
CA TYR A 399 14.94 9.10 -0.13
C TYR A 399 16.31 9.70 0.22
N CYS A 400 17.29 9.66 -0.70
CA CYS A 400 18.61 10.27 -0.47
C CYS A 400 18.53 11.80 -0.30
N ILE A 401 17.78 12.48 -1.15
CA ILE A 401 17.56 13.93 -1.09
C ILE A 401 16.91 14.32 0.24
N LEU A 402 15.85 13.63 0.65
CA LEU A 402 15.11 13.91 1.88
C LEU A 402 15.95 13.61 3.15
N LYS A 403 16.69 12.49 3.19
CA LYS A 403 17.67 12.21 4.25
C LYS A 403 18.68 13.34 4.39
N LYS A 404 19.26 13.79 3.28
CA LYS A 404 20.36 14.77 3.25
C LYS A 404 19.94 16.20 3.57
N LEU A 405 18.74 16.62 3.17
CA LEU A 405 18.30 18.02 3.18
C LEU A 405 17.00 18.29 3.95
N GLY A 406 16.16 17.28 4.19
CA GLY A 406 14.80 17.44 4.72
C GLY A 406 13.89 18.22 3.78
N GLY A 407 12.73 18.65 4.28
CA GLY A 407 11.74 19.42 3.52
C GLY A 407 10.67 18.52 2.92
N VAL A 408 10.20 18.86 1.72
CA VAL A 408 9.08 18.20 1.04
C VAL A 408 9.53 17.68 -0.32
N TYR A 409 9.23 16.43 -0.62
CA TYR A 409 9.28 15.85 -1.95
C TYR A 409 7.89 15.84 -2.57
N ALA A 410 7.80 16.09 -3.88
CA ALA A 410 6.60 15.92 -4.68
C ALA A 410 6.95 15.38 -6.08
N ASP A 411 6.18 14.40 -6.56
CA ASP A 411 6.19 14.00 -7.98
C ASP A 411 5.74 15.19 -8.86
N VAL A 412 6.28 15.28 -10.07
CA VAL A 412 6.07 16.44 -10.98
C VAL A 412 4.65 16.56 -11.54
N ASP A 413 3.82 15.54 -11.37
CA ASP A 413 2.41 15.55 -11.74
C ASP A 413 1.52 16.16 -10.64
N LEU A 414 2.05 16.47 -9.45
CA LEU A 414 1.30 17.06 -8.34
C LEU A 414 1.22 18.58 -8.44
N GLY A 415 0.00 19.12 -8.52
CA GLY A 415 -0.23 20.57 -8.58
C GLY A 415 -0.21 21.23 -7.20
N SER A 416 0.32 22.45 -7.11
CA SER A 416 0.33 23.23 -5.85
C SER A 416 -1.07 23.65 -5.39
N GLY A 417 -2.04 23.74 -6.32
CA GLY A 417 -3.43 24.02 -6.02
C GLY A 417 -3.62 25.34 -5.27
N THR A 418 -4.22 25.26 -4.09
CA THR A 418 -4.55 26.41 -3.23
C THR A 418 -3.53 26.66 -2.12
N ILE A 419 -2.44 25.87 -2.01
CA ILE A 419 -1.50 25.95 -0.88
C ILE A 419 -0.91 27.36 -0.71
N ASP A 420 -0.85 27.82 0.54
CA ASP A 420 -0.12 29.03 0.93
C ASP A 420 1.14 28.63 1.70
N LEU A 421 2.31 28.76 1.06
CA LEU A 421 3.61 28.44 1.62
C LEU A 421 4.10 29.46 2.67
N LYS A 422 3.42 30.60 2.86
CA LYS A 422 3.69 31.53 3.96
C LYS A 422 3.15 31.01 5.30
N GLN A 423 2.02 30.31 5.25
CA GLN A 423 1.35 29.73 6.42
C GLN A 423 1.70 28.24 6.59
N THR A 424 1.95 27.54 5.48
CA THR A 424 2.33 26.12 5.50
C THR A 424 3.81 25.96 5.83
N ARG A 425 4.10 25.56 7.07
CA ARG A 425 5.42 25.06 7.47
C ARG A 425 5.28 24.02 8.59
N PRO A 426 5.22 22.71 8.27
CA PRO A 426 5.13 21.65 9.26
C PRO A 426 6.24 21.68 10.31
N ALA A 427 5.95 21.13 11.48
CA ALA A 427 6.88 20.96 12.59
C ALA A 427 7.10 19.46 12.83
N LEU A 428 8.30 18.96 12.56
CA LEU A 428 8.67 17.55 12.66
C LEU A 428 10.08 17.42 13.25
N ARG A 429 10.24 16.46 14.17
CA ARG A 429 11.52 15.95 14.68
C ARG A 429 12.17 15.00 13.67
N GLU A 430 13.45 14.70 13.83
CA GLU A 430 14.17 13.70 12.99
C GLU A 430 13.58 12.28 13.14
N LYS A 431 12.95 11.99 14.28
CA LYS A 431 12.22 10.75 14.59
C LYS A 431 10.70 10.81 14.37
N ASP A 432 10.15 11.91 13.85
CA ASP A 432 8.72 11.95 13.56
C ASP A 432 8.39 11.15 12.28
N VAL A 433 7.19 10.56 12.26
CA VAL A 433 6.63 9.91 11.08
C VAL A 433 6.57 10.91 9.91
N PRO A 434 7.03 10.55 8.69
CA PRO A 434 6.88 11.40 7.52
C PRO A 434 5.44 11.78 7.25
N ILE A 435 5.24 13.02 6.82
CA ILE A 435 3.99 13.39 6.15
C ILE A 435 3.96 12.67 4.81
N LEU A 436 2.90 11.92 4.51
CA LEU A 436 2.73 11.19 3.26
C LEU A 436 1.49 11.67 2.49
N GLY A 437 1.51 11.55 1.16
CA GLY A 437 0.33 11.83 0.33
C GLY A 437 -0.66 10.66 0.28
N PRO A 438 -1.97 10.90 0.05
CA PRO A 438 -2.96 9.85 -0.23
C PRO A 438 -2.62 9.13 -1.54
N LEU A 439 -2.73 7.81 -1.61
CA LEU A 439 -2.34 6.98 -2.76
C LEU A 439 -3.23 7.17 -4.02
N ILE A 440 -3.17 8.35 -4.62
CA ILE A 440 -3.83 8.74 -5.85
C ILE A 440 -2.74 8.87 -6.93
N ARG A 441 -2.72 7.96 -7.91
CA ARG A 441 -1.75 8.00 -9.02
C ARG A 441 -2.37 8.43 -10.34
N ASP A 442 -3.64 8.11 -10.55
CA ASP A 442 -4.37 8.31 -11.81
C ASP A 442 -5.89 8.38 -11.57
N ASN A 443 -6.68 8.56 -12.64
CA ASN A 443 -8.15 8.54 -12.55
C ASN A 443 -8.73 7.19 -12.07
N LYS A 444 -8.00 6.07 -12.22
CA LYS A 444 -8.47 4.74 -11.79
C LYS A 444 -8.35 4.57 -10.28
N SER A 445 -7.27 5.09 -9.70
CA SER A 445 -6.93 5.07 -8.27
C SER A 445 -8.08 5.57 -7.38
N LEU A 446 -8.87 6.52 -7.88
CA LEU A 446 -10.03 7.09 -7.18
C LEU A 446 -11.19 6.09 -6.97
N ASN A 447 -11.34 5.06 -7.80
CA ASN A 447 -12.58 4.27 -7.83
C ASN A 447 -12.75 3.33 -6.63
N ALA A 448 -11.66 2.79 -6.09
CA ALA A 448 -11.70 1.95 -4.89
C ALA A 448 -12.14 2.74 -3.63
N PRO A 449 -11.51 3.87 -3.26
CA PRO A 449 -11.93 4.66 -2.09
C PRO A 449 -13.30 5.32 -2.29
N LEU A 450 -13.65 5.80 -3.49
CA LEU A 450 -15.00 6.32 -3.77
C LEU A 450 -16.07 5.25 -3.53
N ARG A 451 -15.86 4.02 -4.03
CA ARG A 451 -16.78 2.89 -3.81
C ARG A 451 -16.91 2.55 -2.32
N ALA A 452 -15.81 2.60 -1.57
CA ALA A 452 -15.81 2.28 -0.14
C ALA A 452 -16.69 3.23 0.70
N VAL A 453 -16.80 4.51 0.31
CA VAL A 453 -17.70 5.50 0.94
C VAL A 453 -19.06 5.64 0.23
N GLY A 454 -19.40 4.73 -0.68
CA GLY A 454 -20.67 4.76 -1.44
C GLY A 454 -20.78 5.87 -2.50
N ALA A 455 -19.69 6.57 -2.82
CA ALA A 455 -19.65 7.63 -3.82
C ALA A 455 -19.59 7.06 -5.26
N PRO A 456 -20.13 7.79 -6.27
CA PRO A 456 -20.18 7.29 -7.64
C PRO A 456 -18.78 7.20 -8.28
N PRO A 457 -18.48 6.13 -9.03
CA PRO A 457 -17.19 5.95 -9.70
C PRO A 457 -16.96 6.98 -10.81
N VAL A 458 -15.69 7.21 -11.13
CA VAL A 458 -15.25 8.21 -12.11
C VAL A 458 -15.68 7.82 -13.52
N LYS A 459 -16.38 8.74 -14.20
CA LYS A 459 -16.81 8.60 -15.60
C LYS A 459 -16.32 9.81 -16.40
N GLY A 460 -15.22 9.64 -17.12
CA GLY A 460 -14.53 10.75 -17.81
C GLY A 460 -13.53 11.45 -16.88
N LEU A 461 -13.57 12.79 -16.84
CA LEU A 461 -12.72 13.58 -15.94
C LEU A 461 -13.30 13.57 -14.51
N PRO A 462 -12.50 13.29 -13.47
CA PRO A 462 -12.94 13.34 -12.08
C PRO A 462 -13.19 14.78 -11.62
N THR A 463 -14.16 14.95 -10.73
CA THR A 463 -14.44 16.23 -10.08
C THR A 463 -13.46 16.49 -8.93
N ALA A 464 -13.21 17.77 -8.61
CA ALA A 464 -12.39 18.14 -7.45
C ALA A 464 -12.96 17.62 -6.11
N GLU A 465 -14.28 17.41 -6.03
CA GLU A 465 -14.90 16.77 -4.86
C GLU A 465 -14.55 15.28 -4.79
N GLN A 466 -14.69 14.52 -5.89
CA GLN A 466 -14.29 13.11 -5.92
C GLN A 466 -12.81 12.90 -5.55
N VAL A 467 -11.92 13.80 -5.95
CA VAL A 467 -10.50 13.76 -5.53
C VAL A 467 -10.36 14.01 -4.03
N ARG A 468 -11.07 14.99 -3.46
CA ARG A 468 -11.09 15.24 -2.00
C ARG A 468 -11.66 14.05 -1.22
N THR A 469 -12.80 13.50 -1.65
CA THR A 469 -13.46 12.36 -0.99
C THR A 469 -12.53 11.14 -0.98
N ALA A 470 -11.90 10.82 -2.12
CA ALA A 470 -10.93 9.73 -2.21
C ALA A 470 -9.69 9.98 -1.33
N ALA A 471 -9.16 11.21 -1.34
CA ALA A 471 -8.02 11.59 -0.50
C ALA A 471 -8.34 11.47 0.98
N HIS A 472 -9.51 11.93 1.44
CA HIS A 472 -9.92 11.85 2.84
C HIS A 472 -9.95 10.40 3.34
N TYR A 473 -10.66 9.52 2.63
CA TYR A 473 -10.73 8.10 2.96
C TYR A 473 -9.33 7.47 3.02
N LEU A 474 -8.47 7.74 2.02
CA LEU A 474 -7.11 7.20 1.98
C LEU A 474 -6.26 7.70 3.17
N LEU A 475 -6.40 8.97 3.57
CA LEU A 475 -5.68 9.53 4.71
C LEU A 475 -6.16 8.99 6.07
N GLU A 476 -7.43 8.60 6.18
CA GLU A 476 -8.01 7.98 7.38
C GLU A 476 -7.67 6.49 7.51
N THR A 477 -7.59 5.77 6.38
CA THR A 477 -7.42 4.30 6.32
C THR A 477 -5.99 3.84 6.09
N GLY A 478 -5.00 4.74 6.13
CA GLY A 478 -3.58 4.40 5.98
C GLY A 478 -3.10 4.21 4.54
N GLY A 479 -3.95 4.48 3.54
CA GLY A 479 -3.67 4.34 2.11
C GLY A 479 -2.75 5.44 1.56
N TYR A 480 -1.51 5.51 2.05
CA TYR A 480 -0.53 6.52 1.67
C TYR A 480 0.37 6.11 0.49
N GLY A 481 1.06 7.09 -0.12
CA GLY A 481 2.02 6.88 -1.19
C GLY A 481 3.32 7.68 -1.04
N ASN A 482 4.35 7.27 -1.77
CA ASN A 482 5.68 7.89 -1.78
C ASN A 482 5.84 9.03 -2.82
N HIS A 483 4.77 9.36 -3.55
CA HIS A 483 4.71 10.50 -4.50
C HIS A 483 4.79 11.86 -3.80
N PHE A 484 4.43 11.94 -2.51
CA PHE A 484 4.59 13.12 -1.67
C PHE A 484 5.12 12.70 -0.30
N ILE A 485 6.22 13.31 0.14
CA ILE A 485 6.86 12.99 1.42
C ILE A 485 7.39 14.26 2.07
N GLY A 486 6.92 14.61 3.27
CA GLY A 486 7.42 15.73 4.07
C GLY A 486 8.15 15.26 5.33
N VAL A 487 9.42 15.65 5.52
CA VAL A 487 10.26 15.22 6.65
C VAL A 487 11.17 16.32 7.18
N GLN A 488 11.64 16.15 8.41
CA GLN A 488 12.83 16.83 8.91
C GLN A 488 14.10 16.32 8.22
N ARG A 489 15.17 17.11 8.24
CA ARG A 489 16.51 16.65 7.83
C ARG A 489 16.97 15.47 8.70
N ASN A 490 17.83 14.60 8.18
CA ASN A 490 18.31 13.39 8.87
C ASN A 490 17.18 12.44 9.33
N SER A 491 16.02 12.45 8.66
CA SER A 491 14.86 11.65 9.09
C SER A 491 15.22 10.18 9.24
N ALA A 492 14.97 9.63 10.43
CA ALA A 492 15.27 8.25 10.78
C ALA A 492 14.45 7.24 9.93
N VAL A 493 13.29 7.64 9.40
CA VAL A 493 12.53 6.83 8.42
C VAL A 493 13.22 6.81 7.06
N MET A 494 13.75 7.94 6.59
CA MET A 494 14.51 7.98 5.33
C MET A 494 15.84 7.22 5.45
N GLU A 495 16.48 7.23 6.62
CA GLU A 495 17.67 6.42 6.89
C GLU A 495 17.35 4.92 6.86
N LYS A 496 16.37 4.47 7.66
CA LYS A 496 15.87 3.09 7.67
C LYS A 496 15.48 2.64 6.25
N MET A 497 14.89 3.52 5.44
CA MET A 497 14.51 3.22 4.05
C MET A 497 15.73 3.03 3.15
N ILE A 498 16.75 3.90 3.21
CA ILE A 498 18.00 3.72 2.45
C ILE A 498 18.67 2.38 2.80
N ASP A 499 18.70 2.02 4.09
CA ASP A 499 19.22 0.71 4.53
C ASP A 499 18.38 -0.47 4.00
N ARG A 500 17.04 -0.39 4.05
CA ARG A 500 16.15 -1.45 3.51
C ARG A 500 16.36 -1.64 2.01
N VAL A 501 16.50 -0.54 1.26
CA VAL A 501 16.76 -0.56 -0.19
C VAL A 501 18.13 -1.16 -0.48
N ALA A 502 19.19 -0.70 0.20
CA ALA A 502 20.54 -1.25 0.07
C ALA A 502 20.58 -2.75 0.41
N ALA A 503 19.96 -3.17 1.51
CA ALA A 503 19.89 -4.57 1.91
C ALA A 503 19.12 -5.45 0.91
N SER A 504 18.08 -4.92 0.25
CA SER A 504 17.36 -5.64 -0.82
C SER A 504 18.24 -5.83 -2.06
N ILE A 505 18.92 -4.77 -2.49
CA ILE A 505 19.87 -4.80 -3.60
C ILE A 505 21.02 -5.80 -3.33
N GLU A 506 21.55 -5.82 -2.11
CA GLU A 506 22.62 -6.75 -1.74
C GLU A 506 22.16 -8.21 -1.63
N ARG A 507 20.86 -8.49 -1.48
CA ARG A 507 20.31 -9.85 -1.69
C ARG A 507 20.25 -10.19 -3.17
N MET A 508 19.64 -9.33 -3.99
CA MET A 508 19.53 -9.53 -5.44
C MET A 508 20.90 -9.78 -6.10
N LYS A 509 21.94 -9.03 -5.71
CA LYS A 509 23.33 -9.21 -6.21
C LYS A 509 23.98 -10.56 -5.82
N ARG A 510 23.50 -11.23 -4.77
CA ARG A 510 23.95 -12.57 -4.37
C ARG A 510 23.20 -13.68 -5.11
N GLU A 511 21.96 -13.40 -5.50
CA GLU A 511 21.10 -14.28 -6.30
C GLU A 511 21.49 -14.22 -7.79
N ASP A 512 21.70 -13.02 -8.34
CA ASP A 512 22.34 -12.78 -9.65
C ASP A 512 23.40 -11.65 -9.58
N PRO A 513 24.70 -11.98 -9.66
CA PRO A 513 25.78 -11.01 -9.79
C PRO A 513 25.75 -10.16 -11.08
N HIS A 514 25.06 -10.64 -12.12
CA HIS A 514 24.99 -9.98 -13.44
C HIS A 514 23.79 -9.05 -13.63
N MET A 515 22.91 -8.95 -12.64
CA MET A 515 21.67 -8.18 -12.62
C MET A 515 21.75 -6.84 -13.37
N THR A 516 20.85 -6.67 -14.33
CA THR A 516 20.78 -5.57 -15.30
C THR A 516 19.82 -4.45 -14.86
N ALA A 517 19.66 -3.44 -15.72
CA ALA A 517 18.64 -2.39 -15.54
C ALA A 517 17.20 -2.89 -15.79
N GLU A 518 17.02 -4.05 -16.42
CA GLU A 518 15.70 -4.61 -16.72
C GLU A 518 15.16 -5.36 -15.49
N ASP A 519 15.98 -6.21 -14.88
CA ASP A 519 15.66 -6.93 -13.65
C ASP A 519 15.36 -5.95 -12.50
N LEU A 520 16.15 -4.87 -12.42
CA LEU A 520 15.93 -3.75 -11.49
C LEU A 520 14.64 -2.95 -11.77
N HIS A 521 14.14 -2.93 -13.02
CA HIS A 521 12.87 -2.28 -13.35
C HIS A 521 11.69 -3.12 -12.84
N GLU A 522 11.78 -4.45 -12.98
CA GLU A 522 10.73 -5.39 -12.55
C GLU A 522 10.69 -5.56 -11.02
N SER A 523 11.85 -5.68 -10.36
CA SER A 523 11.94 -5.86 -8.90
C SER A 523 11.85 -4.55 -8.09
N GLY A 524 12.11 -3.40 -8.72
CA GLY A 524 12.22 -2.09 -8.07
C GLY A 524 10.99 -1.68 -7.25
N PRO A 525 9.77 -1.64 -7.84
CA PRO A 525 8.56 -1.15 -7.16
C PRO A 525 8.21 -1.88 -5.86
N ALA A 526 8.54 -3.17 -5.75
CA ALA A 526 8.34 -3.96 -4.54
C ALA A 526 9.42 -3.73 -3.46
N SER A 527 10.61 -3.25 -3.85
CA SER A 527 11.72 -2.96 -2.93
C SER A 527 11.81 -1.49 -2.51
N THR A 528 11.29 -0.54 -3.31
CA THR A 528 11.47 0.91 -3.07
C THR A 528 10.18 1.73 -3.09
N GLY A 529 9.10 1.18 -3.64
CA GLY A 529 7.82 1.88 -3.78
C GLY A 529 7.03 2.00 -2.46
N PRO A 530 5.76 2.44 -2.51
CA PRO A 530 4.96 2.66 -1.30
C PRO A 530 4.72 1.37 -0.50
N PHE A 531 4.66 0.21 -1.16
CA PHE A 531 4.55 -1.10 -0.51
C PHE A 531 5.80 -1.50 0.30
N ALA A 532 6.96 -0.88 0.05
CA ALA A 532 8.15 -1.05 0.87
C ALA A 532 8.26 0.02 1.97
N LEU A 533 7.75 1.23 1.71
CA LEU A 533 7.75 2.35 2.65
C LEU A 533 6.72 2.18 3.78
N LEU A 534 5.50 1.70 3.48
CA LEU A 534 4.42 1.57 4.47
C LEU A 534 4.76 0.62 5.63
N PRO A 535 5.17 -0.66 5.40
CA PRO A 535 5.54 -1.55 6.49
C PRO A 535 6.70 -1.00 7.34
N LEU A 536 7.64 -0.27 6.72
CA LEU A 536 8.75 0.37 7.41
C LEU A 536 8.30 1.56 8.28
N VAL A 537 7.24 2.28 7.89
CA VAL A 537 6.59 3.31 8.72
C VAL A 537 5.88 2.66 9.91
N ASP A 538 5.21 1.52 9.74
CA ASP A 538 4.56 0.80 10.84
C ASP A 538 5.59 0.15 11.80
N GLU A 539 6.68 -0.44 11.26
CA GLU A 539 7.87 -0.86 12.03
C GLU A 539 8.45 0.32 12.85
N HIS A 540 8.46 1.54 12.29
CA HIS A 540 8.95 2.75 12.95
C HIS A 540 7.98 3.29 14.01
N ILE A 541 6.67 3.24 13.77
CA ILE A 541 5.62 3.61 14.74
C ILE A 541 5.66 2.66 15.94
N SER A 542 5.81 1.35 15.70
CA SER A 542 5.98 0.36 16.77
C SER A 542 7.26 0.60 17.57
N SER A 543 8.41 0.80 16.91
CA SER A 543 9.71 0.94 17.60
C SER A 543 9.96 2.29 18.27
N GLU A 544 9.60 3.42 17.68
CA GLU A 544 9.90 4.75 18.24
C GLU A 544 8.75 5.32 19.10
N PHE A 545 7.50 4.93 18.80
CA PHE A 545 6.29 5.43 19.47
C PHE A 545 5.63 4.40 20.40
N GLY A 546 6.05 3.13 20.37
CA GLY A 546 5.49 2.06 21.19
C GLY A 546 4.07 1.64 20.79
N VAL A 547 3.61 2.01 19.59
CA VAL A 547 2.22 1.79 19.16
C VAL A 547 2.11 0.54 18.31
N LYS A 548 1.25 -0.40 18.72
CA LYS A 548 0.91 -1.60 17.96
C LYS A 548 -0.43 -1.40 17.27
N SER A 549 -0.55 -1.88 16.02
CA SER A 549 -1.78 -1.96 15.23
C SER A 549 -2.66 -0.70 15.29
N LEU A 550 -2.38 0.27 14.41
CA LEU A 550 -3.28 1.41 14.21
C LEU A 550 -4.61 0.96 13.61
N GLN A 551 -5.69 1.59 14.04
CA GLN A 551 -7.04 1.37 13.53
C GLN A 551 -7.42 2.45 12.50
N ALA A 552 -8.46 2.20 11.71
CA ALA A 552 -9.01 3.19 10.80
C ALA A 552 -9.40 4.48 11.54
N GLY A 553 -8.96 5.63 11.04
CA GLY A 553 -9.12 6.92 11.69
C GLY A 553 -8.12 7.22 12.82
N GLU A 554 -7.19 6.32 13.14
CA GLU A 554 -6.04 6.61 14.03
C GLU A 554 -4.79 7.02 13.24
N HIS A 555 -4.56 6.48 12.04
CA HIS A 555 -3.39 6.82 11.20
C HIS A 555 -3.26 8.34 10.97
N GLN A 556 -4.39 9.04 10.82
CA GLN A 556 -4.42 10.49 10.62
C GLN A 556 -3.79 11.29 11.78
N LEU A 557 -3.73 10.74 13.01
CA LEU A 557 -3.05 11.36 14.15
C LEU A 557 -1.56 11.61 13.85
N PHE A 558 -0.92 10.66 13.18
CA PHE A 558 0.50 10.74 12.78
C PHE A 558 0.72 11.59 11.52
N GLN A 559 -0.35 12.07 10.90
CA GLN A 559 -0.33 12.87 9.67
C GLN A 559 -0.78 14.34 9.87
N GLN A 560 -1.20 14.73 11.07
CA GLN A 560 -1.73 16.07 11.37
C GLN A 560 -0.80 17.22 10.94
N ALA A 561 0.52 17.04 11.07
CA ALA A 561 1.52 18.03 10.64
C ALA A 561 1.44 18.35 9.13
N GLY A 562 0.87 17.45 8.32
CA GLY A 562 0.69 17.56 6.88
C GLY A 562 -0.64 18.17 6.43
N GLN A 563 -1.60 18.39 7.34
CA GLN A 563 -3.01 18.69 7.01
C GLN A 563 -3.18 19.83 5.99
N GLN A 564 -2.32 20.87 6.05
CA GLN A 564 -2.34 21.97 5.09
C GLN A 564 -2.04 21.51 3.66
N PHE A 565 -1.04 20.65 3.46
CA PHE A 565 -0.76 20.04 2.15
C PHE A 565 -1.92 19.12 1.73
N HIS A 566 -2.40 18.26 2.62
CA HIS A 566 -3.53 17.36 2.35
C HIS A 566 -4.78 18.08 1.86
N ALA A 567 -5.16 19.19 2.51
CA ALA A 567 -6.37 19.95 2.19
C ALA A 567 -6.25 20.85 0.95
N HIS A 568 -5.05 21.39 0.66
CA HIS A 568 -4.90 22.47 -0.32
C HIS A 568 -4.16 22.11 -1.61
N MET A 569 -3.41 21.00 -1.66
CA MET A 569 -2.76 20.52 -2.89
C MET A 569 -3.75 19.96 -3.92
N GLN A 570 -3.29 19.92 -5.18
CA GLN A 570 -3.98 19.22 -6.25
C GLN A 570 -3.36 17.84 -6.47
N TRP A 571 -3.91 16.84 -5.76
CA TRP A 571 -3.52 15.42 -5.78
C TRP A 571 -3.75 14.68 -7.11
N LEU A 572 -4.28 15.37 -8.13
CA LEU A 572 -4.51 14.79 -9.46
C LEU A 572 -4.55 15.91 -10.50
N THR A 573 -3.66 15.84 -11.49
CA THR A 573 -3.59 16.82 -12.59
C THR A 573 -3.78 16.12 -13.94
N PRO A 574 -3.84 16.85 -15.08
CA PRO A 574 -3.82 16.23 -16.40
C PRO A 574 -2.57 15.37 -16.66
N GLU A 575 -1.45 15.65 -15.97
CA GLU A 575 -0.20 14.90 -16.10
C GLU A 575 -0.26 13.53 -15.42
N SER A 576 -1.01 13.38 -14.32
CA SER A 576 -1.08 12.12 -13.54
C SER A 576 -1.57 10.91 -14.35
N ASN A 577 -2.29 11.14 -15.45
CA ASN A 577 -2.77 10.08 -16.35
C ASN A 577 -1.81 9.78 -17.53
N ASN A 578 -0.66 10.44 -17.58
CA ASN A 578 0.33 10.39 -18.66
C ASN A 578 1.68 9.90 -18.10
N GLN A 579 1.77 8.59 -17.84
CA GLN A 579 2.92 7.97 -17.15
C GLN A 579 3.92 7.28 -18.10
N ASP A 580 3.80 7.52 -19.41
CA ASP A 580 4.68 6.97 -20.45
C ASP A 580 6.00 7.79 -20.56
N TYR A 581 6.97 7.51 -19.69
CA TYR A 581 8.26 8.24 -19.57
C TYR A 581 9.52 7.35 -19.51
#